data_AF-A0A316ZFD8-F1
#
_entry.id   AF-A0A316ZFD8-F1
#
_cell.length_a   1.000
_cell.length_b   1.000
_cell.length_c   1.000
_cell.angle_alpha   90.00
_cell.angle_beta   90.00
_cell.angle_gamma   90.00
#
_symmetry.space_group_name_H-M   'P 1'
#
loop_
_entity.id
_entity.type
_entity.pdbx_description
1 polymer ?
#
loop_
_entity_poly.entity_id
_entity_poly.type
_entity_poly.pdbx_seq_one_letter_code
_entity_poly.pdbx_strand_id
1 'polypeptide(L)'
;MSAQSKSGLNEADQKELHSFLETKQAEARIQSTIHDHTDRCWDKCVKSAPGTSFARGEEACLANCVDRFLDTSIFIVNKVYGKAQAGA
;
A
#
# COMPACT_ATOMS: atom_id res chain seq x y z
N MET A 1 -24.36 -4.12 22.73
CA MET A 1 -23.47 -4.56 21.63
C MET A 1 -22.74 -5.78 22.14
N SER A 2 -23.31 -6.95 21.90
CA SER A 2 -22.80 -8.23 22.39
C SER A 2 -22.45 -9.09 21.18
N ALA A 3 -21.17 -9.43 21.06
CA ALA A 3 -20.63 -10.69 20.55
C ALA A 3 -19.20 -10.48 20.05
N GLN A 4 -18.22 -10.57 20.95
CA GLN A 4 -16.92 -11.13 20.56
C GLN A 4 -16.60 -12.24 21.56
N SER A 5 -16.60 -13.45 21.01
CA SER A 5 -16.40 -14.72 21.68
C SER A 5 -15.21 -14.69 22.65
N LYS A 6 -15.41 -15.15 23.90
CA LYS A 6 -14.33 -15.44 24.84
C LYS A 6 -13.51 -16.62 24.29
N SER A 7 -12.59 -16.36 23.38
CA SER A 7 -11.46 -17.24 23.14
C SER A 7 -10.73 -17.39 24.48
N GLY A 8 -10.56 -18.63 24.96
CA GLY A 8 -9.94 -18.96 26.25
C GLY A 8 -8.44 -18.69 26.30
N LEU A 9 -8.03 -17.53 25.79
CA LEU A 9 -6.66 -17.04 25.72
C LEU A 9 -6.38 -16.23 26.98
N ASN A 10 -5.17 -16.35 27.52
CA ASN A 10 -4.74 -15.50 28.61
C ASN A 10 -4.41 -14.09 28.07
N GLU A 11 -4.23 -13.10 28.95
CA GLU A 11 -3.95 -11.71 28.55
C GLU A 11 -2.66 -11.55 27.72
N ALA A 12 -1.66 -12.41 27.96
CA ALA A 12 -0.41 -12.40 27.21
C ALA A 12 -0.61 -12.92 25.77
N ASP A 13 -1.33 -14.02 25.60
CA ASP A 13 -1.67 -14.60 24.30
C ASP A 13 -2.51 -13.61 23.47
N GLN A 14 -3.45 -12.89 24.10
CA GLN A 14 -4.26 -11.88 23.43
C GLN A 14 -3.41 -10.72 22.93
N LYS A 15 -2.42 -10.27 23.72
CA LYS A 15 -1.49 -9.20 23.33
C LYS A 15 -0.57 -9.63 22.19
N GLU A 16 -0.05 -10.86 22.24
CA GLU A 16 0.76 -11.43 21.17
C GLU A 16 -0.03 -11.55 19.87
N LEU A 17 -1.24 -12.10 19.94
CA LEU A 17 -2.12 -12.22 18.78
C LEU A 17 -2.45 -10.86 18.16
N HIS A 18 -2.69 -9.83 18.97
CA HIS A 18 -2.93 -8.48 18.47
C HIS A 18 -1.73 -7.95 17.68
N SER A 19 -0.52 -8.05 18.22
CA SER A 19 0.72 -7.64 17.55
C SER A 19 0.96 -8.41 16.24
N PHE A 20 0.70 -9.72 16.26
CA PHE A 20 0.77 -10.56 15.08
C PHE A 20 -0.23 -10.11 14.00
N LEU A 21 -1.48 -9.86 14.38
CA LEU A 21 -2.53 -9.40 13.47
C LEU A 21 -2.20 -8.04 12.86
N GLU A 22 -1.69 -7.09 13.65
CA GLU A 22 -1.26 -5.78 13.15
C GLU A 22 -0.17 -5.92 12.08
N THR A 23 0.81 -6.77 12.33
CA THR A 23 1.89 -7.06 11.37
C THR A 23 1.35 -7.67 10.09
N LYS A 24 0.50 -8.70 10.19
CA LYS A 24 -0.10 -9.35 9.02
C LYS A 24 -1.04 -8.43 8.24
N GLN A 25 -1.75 -7.55 8.93
CA GLN A 25 -2.58 -6.57 8.26
C GLN A 25 -1.74 -5.50 7.54
N ALA A 26 -0.59 -5.10 8.10
CA ALA A 26 0.36 -4.22 7.41
C ALA A 26 0.94 -4.89 6.16
N GLU A 27 1.36 -6.15 6.25
CA GLU A 27 1.81 -6.93 5.09
C GLU A 27 0.73 -7.02 4.00
N ALA A 28 -0.52 -7.34 4.38
CA ALA A 28 -1.63 -7.43 3.44
C ALA A 28 -1.94 -6.09 2.75
N ARG A 29 -1.84 -4.97 3.48
CA ARG A 29 -1.98 -3.62 2.90
C ARG A 29 -0.90 -3.33 1.86
N ILE A 30 0.34 -3.72 2.13
CA ILE A 30 1.45 -3.57 1.18
C ILE A 30 1.19 -4.42 -0.07
N GLN A 31 0.75 -5.67 0.09
CA GLN A 31 0.44 -6.54 -1.06
C GLN A 31 -0.68 -5.96 -1.93
N SER A 32 -1.76 -5.46 -1.32
CA SER A 32 -2.83 -4.77 -2.06
C SER A 32 -2.28 -3.56 -2.82
N THR A 33 -1.38 -2.80 -2.20
CA THR A 33 -0.75 -1.64 -2.83
C THR A 33 0.10 -2.06 -4.03
N ILE A 34 0.86 -3.16 -3.92
CA ILE A 34 1.65 -3.72 -5.03
C ILE A 34 0.74 -4.11 -6.20
N HIS A 35 -0.37 -4.79 -5.94
CA HIS A 35 -1.33 -5.15 -6.98
C HIS A 35 -1.92 -3.91 -7.67
N ASP A 36 -2.39 -2.93 -6.89
CA ASP A 36 -2.96 -1.69 -7.44
C ASP A 36 -1.97 -0.92 -8.33
N HIS A 37 -0.69 -0.88 -7.93
CA HIS A 37 0.36 -0.23 -8.73
C HIS A 37 0.71 -1.05 -9.96
N THR A 38 0.73 -2.38 -9.85
CA THR A 38 0.99 -3.27 -10.98
C THR A 38 -0.05 -3.03 -12.07
N ASP A 39 -1.33 -3.08 -11.73
CA ASP A 39 -2.42 -2.88 -12.71
C ASP A 39 -2.37 -1.47 -13.31
N ARG A 40 -2.26 -0.44 -12.45
CA ARG A 40 -2.21 0.97 -12.89
C ARG A 40 -1.03 1.24 -13.82
N CYS A 41 0.16 0.77 -13.46
CA CYS A 41 1.38 1.06 -14.20
C CYS A 41 1.48 0.21 -15.45
N TRP A 42 0.94 -1.01 -15.44
CA TRP A 42 0.79 -1.84 -16.63
C TRP A 42 -0.02 -1.10 -17.70
N ASP A 43 -1.24 -0.66 -17.37
CA ASP A 43 -2.12 0.04 -18.32
C ASP A 43 -1.49 1.33 -18.87
N LYS A 44 -0.64 1.99 -18.08
CA LYS A 44 0.04 3.22 -18.48
C LYS A 44 1.25 2.98 -19.36
N CYS A 45 2.08 2.00 -19.02
CA CYS A 45 3.41 1.85 -19.58
C CYS A 45 3.51 0.76 -20.64
N VAL A 46 2.73 -0.30 -20.55
CA VAL A 46 2.79 -1.45 -21.45
C VAL A 46 1.68 -1.33 -22.50
N LYS A 47 2.01 -0.79 -23.67
CA LYS A 47 1.04 -0.50 -24.75
C LYS A 47 0.96 -1.57 -25.83
N SER A 48 1.93 -2.48 -25.84
CA SER A 48 2.02 -3.63 -26.73
C SER A 48 2.35 -4.85 -25.89
N ALA A 49 2.02 -6.04 -26.38
CA ALA A 49 2.47 -7.27 -25.72
C ALA A 49 4.01 -7.23 -25.61
N PRO A 50 4.57 -7.30 -24.38
CA PRO A 50 6.00 -7.29 -24.21
C PRO A 50 6.61 -8.55 -24.84
N GLY A 51 7.87 -8.44 -25.26
CA GLY A 51 8.64 -9.60 -25.71
C GLY A 51 9.04 -10.49 -24.53
N THR A 52 10.20 -11.15 -24.62
CA THR A 52 10.78 -11.90 -23.50
C THR A 52 11.19 -11.02 -22.32
N SER A 53 11.25 -9.70 -22.53
CA SER A 53 11.56 -8.68 -21.53
C SER A 53 10.88 -7.37 -21.91
N PHE A 54 10.78 -6.46 -20.94
CA PHE A 54 10.37 -5.08 -21.21
C PHE A 54 11.37 -4.37 -22.11
N ALA A 55 10.86 -3.51 -22.99
CA ALA A 55 11.71 -2.55 -23.68
C ALA A 55 12.25 -1.52 -22.68
N ARG A 56 13.42 -0.94 -22.96
CA ARG A 56 14.05 0.09 -22.10
C ARG A 56 13.10 1.24 -21.73
N GLY A 57 12.23 1.63 -22.66
CA GLY A 57 11.23 2.68 -22.42
C GLY A 57 10.11 2.24 -21.46
N GLU A 58 9.69 0.98 -21.53
CA GLU A 58 8.67 0.41 -20.63
C GLU A 58 9.23 0.26 -19.22
N GLU A 59 10.46 -0.26 -19.08
CA GLU A 59 11.15 -0.38 -17.80
C GLU A 59 11.29 0.99 -17.10
N ALA A 60 11.78 1.99 -17.84
CA ALA A 60 11.87 3.36 -17.33
C ALA A 60 10.49 3.94 -16.96
N CYS A 61 9.46 3.66 -17.76
CA CYS A 61 8.10 4.12 -17.45
C CYS A 61 7.56 3.47 -16.18
N LEU A 62 7.73 2.16 -16.01
CA LEU A 62 7.24 1.41 -14.84
C LEU A 62 7.88 1.94 -13.54
N ALA A 63 9.21 2.13 -13.53
CA ALA A 63 9.92 2.70 -12.38
C ALA A 63 9.38 4.10 -12.03
N ASN A 64 9.29 4.99 -13.04
CA ASN A 64 8.77 6.34 -12.84
C ASN A 64 7.28 6.35 -12.45
N CYS A 65 6.48 5.39 -12.89
CA CYS A 65 5.05 5.35 -12.59
C CYS A 65 4.80 5.18 -11.09
N VAL A 66 5.53 4.25 -10.45
CA VAL A 66 5.43 4.01 -9.01
C VAL A 66 6.01 5.20 -8.24
N ASP A 67 7.24 5.62 -8.55
CA ASP A 67 7.91 6.72 -7.85
C ASP A 67 7.07 8.00 -7.86
N ARG A 68 6.55 8.38 -9.04
CA ARG A 68 5.73 9.60 -9.16
C ARG A 68 4.41 9.50 -8.42
N PHE A 69 3.82 8.32 -8.30
CA PHE A 69 2.60 8.13 -7.52
C PHE A 69 2.89 8.31 -6.03
N LEU A 70 3.96 7.71 -5.53
CA LEU A 70 4.37 7.82 -4.13
C LEU A 70 4.73 9.26 -3.75
N ASP A 71 5.57 9.92 -4.56
CA ASP A 71 5.94 11.32 -4.37
C ASP A 71 4.73 12.24 -4.32
N THR A 72 3.81 12.08 -5.27
CA THR A 72 2.59 12.89 -5.35
C THR A 72 1.67 12.61 -4.16
N SER A 73 1.55 11.34 -3.75
CA SER A 73 0.74 10.95 -2.59
C SER A 73 1.27 11.59 -1.30
N ILE A 74 2.60 11.52 -1.07
CA ILE A 74 3.25 12.17 0.06
C ILE A 74 3.07 13.69 0.01
N PHE A 75 3.25 14.29 -1.16
CA PHE A 75 3.04 15.72 -1.35
C PHE A 75 1.61 16.15 -0.99
N ILE A 76 0.59 15.41 -1.46
CA ILE A 76 -0.82 15.69 -1.17
C ILE A 76 -1.10 15.51 0.32
N VAL A 77 -0.66 14.40 0.92
CA VAL A 77 -0.78 14.13 2.36
C VAL A 77 -0.19 15.29 3.15
N ASN A 78 1.05 15.68 2.88
CA ASN A 78 1.69 16.81 3.57
C ASN A 78 0.94 18.12 3.37
N LYS A 79 0.39 18.37 2.18
CA LYS A 79 -0.42 19.56 1.89
C LYS A 79 -1.74 19.58 2.67
N VAL A 80 -2.39 18.43 2.80
CA VAL A 80 -3.69 18.28 3.49
C VAL A 80 -3.49 18.33 5.01
N TYR A 81 -2.57 17.54 5.56
CA TYR A 81 -2.29 17.52 6.99
C TYR A 81 -1.58 18.80 7.47
N GLY A 82 -0.72 19.40 6.63
CA GLY A 82 -0.13 20.71 6.91
C GLY A 82 -1.15 21.86 6.95
N LYS A 83 -2.28 21.73 6.24
CA LYS A 83 -3.41 22.65 6.36
C LYS A 83 -4.30 22.37 7.57
N ALA A 84 -4.39 21.11 8.02
CA ALA A 84 -5.19 20.72 9.19
C ALA A 84 -4.60 21.25 10.52
N GLN A 85 -3.28 21.45 10.60
CA GLN A 85 -2.60 21.99 11.80
C GLN A 85 -2.55 23.53 11.86
N ALA A 86 -2.81 24.22 10.75
CA ALA A 86 -2.82 25.69 10.68
C ALA A 86 -4.19 26.31 11.01
N GLY A 87 -5.15 25.49 11.45
CA GLY A 87 -6.51 25.89 11.84
C GLY A 87 -6.86 25.52 13.29
N ALA A 88 -5.87 25.25 14.14
CA ALA A 88 -6.01 25.08 15.59
C ALA A 88 -5.25 26.20 16.31
#